data_AF-A0AAE0XCB7-F1
#
_entry.id   AF-A0AAE0XCB7-F1
#
_cell.length_a   1.000
_cell.length_b   1.000
_cell.length_c   1.000
_cell.angle_alpha   90.00
_cell.angle_beta   90.00
_cell.angle_gamma   90.00
#
_symmetry.space_group_name_H-M   'P 1'
#
loop_
_entity.id
_entity.type
_entity.pdbx_description
1 polymer ?
#
loop_
_entity_poly.entity_id
_entity_poly.type
_entity_poly.pdbx_seq_one_letter_code
_entity_poly.pdbx_strand_id
1 'polypeptide(L)'
;MAAPRPPPPARLAELPGELNYIQYEHSLEAQYLPAIRALISKDLSEPYSIYVYRYFLYQWGHLCYMALDPADTSLVGVIICKLEPHASHSPPTIRGYIAMLAVSSAYRGHGIATALVKKAIDAMAGRHADEVVLETEESNTPAMRLYERLGFLRSKKLHRYYLNGSSAYRLVLSLKANDPDAALDYSLGDHEEAVGVS
;
A
#
# COMPACT_ATOMS: atom_id res chain seq x y z
N MET A 1 -5.53 -35.04 -41.17
CA MET A 1 -4.78 -34.45 -40.03
C MET A 1 -5.74 -33.61 -39.22
N ALA A 2 -6.03 -33.99 -37.98
CA ALA A 2 -6.94 -33.23 -37.12
C ALA A 2 -6.23 -31.97 -36.60
N ALA A 3 -6.91 -30.83 -36.65
CA ALA A 3 -6.39 -29.57 -36.13
C ALA A 3 -6.06 -29.70 -34.62
N PRO A 4 -5.00 -29.01 -34.13
CA PRO A 4 -4.70 -29.00 -32.71
C PRO A 4 -5.87 -28.43 -31.93
N ARG A 5 -6.24 -29.13 -30.84
CA ARG A 5 -7.31 -28.73 -29.94
C ARG A 5 -6.99 -27.33 -29.39
N PRO A 6 -7.96 -26.39 -29.35
CA PRO A 6 -7.75 -25.12 -28.69
C PRO A 6 -7.36 -25.35 -27.22
N PRO A 7 -6.49 -24.51 -26.64
CA PRO A 7 -6.18 -24.58 -25.22
C PRO A 7 -7.48 -24.48 -24.41
N PRO A 8 -7.60 -25.21 -23.30
CA PRO A 8 -8.78 -25.10 -22.44
C PRO A 8 -8.95 -23.63 -22.01
N PRO A 9 -10.20 -23.13 -21.93
CA PRO A 9 -10.45 -21.78 -21.42
C PRO A 9 -9.77 -21.63 -20.06
N ALA A 10 -9.10 -20.50 -19.84
CA ALA A 10 -8.54 -20.14 -18.55
C ALA A 10 -9.61 -20.43 -17.50
N ARG A 11 -9.32 -21.38 -16.61
CA ARG A 11 -10.24 -21.81 -15.55
C ARG A 11 -10.72 -20.52 -14.88
N LEU A 12 -12.02 -20.21 -14.97
CA LEU A 12 -12.62 -19.21 -14.09
C LEU A 12 -12.19 -19.64 -12.70
N ALA A 13 -11.29 -18.88 -12.07
CA ALA A 13 -10.69 -19.26 -10.82
C ALA A 13 -11.83 -19.52 -9.84
N GLU A 14 -12.10 -20.79 -9.55
CA GLU A 14 -12.86 -21.16 -8.37
C GLU A 14 -12.15 -20.44 -7.24
N LEU A 15 -12.85 -19.52 -6.58
CA LEU A 15 -12.26 -18.71 -5.52
C LEU A 15 -11.59 -19.68 -4.57
N PRO A 16 -10.26 -19.62 -4.41
CA PRO A 16 -9.60 -20.53 -3.50
C PRO A 16 -10.22 -20.32 -2.12
N GLY A 17 -10.26 -21.41 -1.34
CA GLY A 17 -10.47 -21.30 0.10
C GLY A 17 -9.54 -20.25 0.71
N GLU A 18 -9.80 -19.90 1.97
CA GLU A 18 -9.08 -18.89 2.75
C GLU A 18 -7.59 -18.73 2.33
N LEU A 19 -7.24 -17.59 1.73
CA LEU A 19 -5.89 -17.33 1.21
C LEU A 19 -4.85 -17.42 2.34
N ASN A 20 -3.64 -17.84 1.99
CA ASN A 20 -2.54 -17.83 2.94
C ASN A 20 -1.87 -16.45 2.98
N TYR A 21 -1.95 -15.77 4.13
CA TYR A 21 -1.32 -14.47 4.34
C TYR A 21 -0.01 -14.64 5.07
N ILE A 22 1.10 -14.40 4.39
CA ILE A 22 2.44 -14.55 4.95
C ILE A 22 3.16 -13.20 5.03
N GLN A 23 4.00 -13.04 6.05
CA GLN A 23 4.93 -11.92 6.16
C GLN A 23 6.08 -12.11 5.17
N TYR A 24 6.60 -11.03 4.59
CA TYR A 24 7.75 -11.12 3.70
C TYR A 24 9.02 -11.45 4.48
N GLU A 25 9.81 -12.37 3.94
CA GLU A 25 11.16 -12.70 4.41
C GLU A 25 12.14 -12.61 3.23
N HIS A 26 13.38 -12.19 3.50
CA HIS A 26 14.39 -12.05 2.44
C HIS A 26 14.70 -13.38 1.72
N SER A 27 14.56 -14.51 2.42
CA SER A 27 14.65 -15.86 1.85
C SER A 27 13.67 -16.11 0.69
N LEU A 28 12.56 -15.37 0.65
CA LEU A 28 11.50 -15.48 -0.34
C LEU A 28 11.73 -14.58 -1.57
N GLU A 29 12.77 -13.75 -1.60
CA GLU A 29 13.03 -12.80 -2.68
C GLU A 29 13.11 -13.48 -4.05
N ALA A 30 13.92 -14.53 -4.17
CA ALA A 30 14.15 -15.22 -5.44
C ALA A 30 12.86 -15.78 -6.05
N GLN A 31 11.92 -16.20 -5.20
CA GLN A 31 10.63 -16.75 -5.61
C GLN A 31 9.61 -15.65 -5.95
N TYR A 32 9.45 -14.66 -5.07
CA TYR A 32 8.30 -13.75 -5.15
C TYR A 32 8.61 -12.36 -5.69
N LEU A 33 9.85 -11.86 -5.64
CA LEU A 33 10.14 -10.51 -6.14
C LEU A 33 9.77 -10.33 -7.63
N PRO A 34 10.01 -11.30 -8.54
CA PRO A 34 9.53 -11.18 -9.91
C PRO A 34 7.99 -11.05 -10.01
N ALA A 35 7.25 -11.81 -9.20
CA ALA A 35 5.79 -11.77 -9.17
C ALA A 35 5.25 -10.48 -8.55
N ILE A 36 5.86 -9.99 -7.47
CA ILE A 36 5.56 -8.71 -6.83
C ILE A 36 5.70 -7.57 -7.84
N ARG A 37 6.83 -7.53 -8.55
CA ARG A 37 7.09 -6.51 -9.58
C ARG A 37 6.06 -6.56 -10.70
N ALA A 38 5.76 -7.77 -11.21
CA ALA A 38 4.79 -7.95 -12.29
C ALA A 38 3.36 -7.58 -11.88
N LEU A 39 2.99 -7.82 -10.61
CA LEU A 39 1.68 -7.46 -10.08
C LEU A 39 1.57 -5.94 -9.88
N ILE A 40 2.57 -5.32 -9.27
CA ILE A 40 2.58 -3.87 -9.01
C ILE A 40 2.63 -3.07 -10.31
N SER A 41 3.45 -3.47 -11.30
CA SER A 41 3.53 -2.74 -12.58
C SER A 41 2.25 -2.79 -13.41
N LYS A 42 1.33 -3.72 -13.10
CA LYS A 42 0.01 -3.80 -13.76
C LYS A 42 -1.02 -2.90 -13.09
N ASP A 43 -0.88 -2.68 -11.78
CA ASP A 43 -1.90 -2.03 -10.95
C ASP A 43 -1.55 -0.58 -10.60
N LEU A 44 -0.27 -0.23 -10.55
CA LEU A 44 0.20 1.13 -10.24
C LEU A 44 0.76 1.82 -11.49
N SER A 45 0.53 3.12 -11.57
CA SER A 45 0.93 3.99 -12.68
C SER A 45 2.43 4.32 -12.70
N GLU A 46 3.12 4.20 -11.56
CA GLU A 46 4.52 4.59 -11.41
C GLU A 46 5.51 3.46 -11.73
N PRO A 47 6.50 3.71 -12.59
CA PRO A 47 7.53 2.72 -12.92
C PRO A 47 8.61 2.67 -11.82
N TYR A 48 8.48 1.73 -10.89
CA TYR A 48 9.51 1.50 -9.87
C TYR A 48 10.68 0.67 -10.39
N SER A 49 11.91 1.12 -10.13
CA SER A 49 13.11 0.31 -10.34
C SER A 49 13.18 -0.83 -9.31
N ILE A 50 13.91 -1.91 -9.64
CA ILE A 50 14.12 -3.03 -8.70
C ILE A 50 14.71 -2.58 -7.34
N TYR A 51 15.50 -1.50 -7.35
CA TYR A 51 16.13 -0.96 -6.15
C TYR A 51 15.12 -0.40 -5.15
N VAL A 52 14.01 0.18 -5.62
CA VAL A 52 12.94 0.68 -4.75
C VAL A 52 12.31 -0.48 -3.98
N TYR A 53 11.94 -1.56 -4.66
CA TYR A 53 11.41 -2.75 -3.98
C TYR A 53 12.38 -3.30 -2.94
N ARG A 54 13.67 -3.46 -3.31
CA ARG A 54 14.69 -3.98 -2.40
C ARG A 54 14.92 -3.07 -1.20
N TYR A 55 14.92 -1.75 -1.39
CA TYR A 55 15.04 -0.78 -0.31
C TYR A 55 13.97 -1.03 0.76
N PHE A 56 12.70 -1.11 0.34
CA PHE A 56 11.61 -1.37 1.29
C PHE A 56 11.68 -2.76 1.91
N LEU A 57 11.83 -3.80 1.08
CA LEU A 57 11.74 -5.19 1.51
C LEU A 57 12.92 -5.63 2.39
N TYR A 58 14.11 -5.05 2.19
CA TYR A 58 15.27 -5.36 3.01
C TYR A 58 15.18 -4.74 4.40
N GLN A 59 14.71 -3.48 4.49
CA GLN A 59 14.71 -2.72 5.74
C GLN A 59 13.42 -2.93 6.55
N TRP A 60 12.28 -3.14 5.87
CA TRP A 60 10.95 -3.29 6.48
C TRP A 60 10.17 -4.51 5.97
N GLY A 61 10.86 -5.59 5.57
CA GLY A 61 10.20 -6.85 5.18
C GLY A 61 9.20 -7.35 6.23
N HIS A 62 9.49 -7.10 7.50
CA HIS A 62 8.62 -7.41 8.64
C HIS A 62 7.32 -6.57 8.72
N LEU A 63 7.13 -5.56 7.87
CA LEU A 63 5.87 -4.81 7.72
C LEU A 63 5.17 -5.14 6.40
N CYS A 64 5.80 -5.94 5.56
CA CYS A 64 5.30 -6.28 4.24
C CYS A 64 4.62 -7.66 4.29
N TYR A 65 3.50 -7.80 3.60
CA TYR A 65 2.71 -9.04 3.61
C TYR A 65 2.32 -9.43 2.19
N MET A 66 2.22 -10.73 1.96
CA MET A 66 1.78 -11.35 0.73
C MET A 66 0.54 -12.20 0.99
N ALA A 67 -0.40 -12.20 0.05
CA ALA A 67 -1.51 -13.13 -0.01
C ALA A 67 -1.22 -14.15 -1.11
N LEU A 68 -1.19 -15.44 -0.75
CA LEU A 68 -0.87 -16.55 -1.64
C LEU A 68 -2.08 -17.46 -1.80
N ASP A 69 -2.23 -17.99 -3.02
CA ASP A 69 -3.19 -19.07 -3.27
C ASP A 69 -2.68 -20.37 -2.60
N PRO A 70 -3.45 -21.01 -1.72
CA PRO A 70 -3.04 -22.25 -1.06
C PRO A 70 -2.85 -23.43 -2.03
N ALA A 71 -3.46 -23.40 -3.22
CA ALA A 71 -3.39 -24.50 -4.18
C ALA A 71 -2.03 -24.59 -4.87
N ASP A 72 -1.43 -23.45 -5.24
CA ASP A 72 -0.21 -23.41 -6.05
C ASP A 72 0.84 -22.40 -5.55
N THR A 73 0.60 -21.75 -4.41
CA THR A 73 1.46 -20.71 -3.81
C THR A 73 1.65 -19.46 -4.68
N SER A 74 0.80 -19.25 -5.69
CA SER A 74 0.87 -18.07 -6.55
C SER A 74 0.55 -16.79 -5.77
N LEU A 75 1.25 -15.69 -6.12
CA LEU A 75 1.05 -14.39 -5.50
C LEU A 75 -0.28 -13.77 -5.98
N VAL A 76 -1.23 -13.63 -5.06
CA VAL A 76 -2.54 -13.02 -5.31
C VAL A 76 -2.54 -11.54 -4.94
N GLY A 77 -1.82 -11.15 -3.89
CA GLY A 77 -1.75 -9.77 -3.44
C GLY A 77 -0.50 -9.47 -2.62
N VAL A 78 -0.12 -8.21 -2.57
CA VAL A 78 1.05 -7.74 -1.80
C VAL A 78 0.81 -6.35 -1.25
N ILE A 79 1.32 -6.12 -0.03
CA ILE A 79 1.46 -4.79 0.55
C ILE A 79 2.91 -4.58 0.97
N ILE A 80 3.47 -3.42 0.61
CA ILE A 80 4.82 -3.00 0.95
C ILE A 80 4.73 -1.73 1.79
N CYS A 81 5.33 -1.77 2.97
CA CYS A 81 5.26 -0.71 3.97
C CYS A 81 6.64 -0.34 4.51
N LYS A 82 6.72 0.81 5.17
CA LYS A 82 7.84 1.19 6.03
C LYS A 82 7.36 1.85 7.30
N LEU A 83 8.26 1.98 8.27
CA LEU A 83 8.03 2.66 9.55
C LEU A 83 9.29 3.43 9.93
N GLU A 84 9.17 4.75 10.07
CA GLU A 84 10.31 5.64 10.35
C GLU A 84 9.91 6.78 11.27
N PRO A 85 10.85 7.33 12.06
CA PRO A 85 10.66 8.61 12.72
C PRO A 85 10.40 9.72 11.72
N HIS A 86 9.44 10.59 12.01
CA HIS A 86 9.06 11.73 11.20
C HIS A 86 9.16 13.00 12.04
N ALA A 87 10.14 13.83 11.69
CA ALA A 87 10.53 15.01 12.48
C ALA A 87 9.70 16.27 12.19
N SER A 88 8.71 16.21 11.29
CA SER A 88 7.86 17.38 10.98
C SER A 88 6.87 17.75 12.10
N HIS A 89 6.80 16.95 13.17
CA HIS A 89 6.05 17.26 14.38
C HIS A 89 7.01 17.43 15.56
N SER A 90 6.60 18.22 16.55
CA SER A 90 7.27 18.35 17.85
C SER A 90 6.30 17.93 18.96
N PRO A 91 6.49 16.76 19.61
CA PRO A 91 7.61 15.82 19.44
C PRO A 91 7.56 15.04 18.11
N PRO A 92 8.69 14.47 17.64
CA PRO A 92 8.72 13.62 16.46
C PRO A 92 7.75 12.45 16.58
N THR A 93 7.09 12.11 15.49
CA THR A 93 6.13 11.00 15.42
C THR A 93 6.74 9.77 14.78
N ILE A 94 6.34 8.57 15.18
CA ILE A 94 6.68 7.34 14.45
C ILE A 94 5.61 7.12 13.37
N ARG A 95 5.98 7.31 12.10
CA ARG A 95 5.02 7.30 10.97
C ARG A 95 5.16 6.03 10.15
N GLY A 96 4.07 5.29 10.05
CA GLY A 96 3.90 4.20 9.09
C GLY A 96 3.59 4.74 7.70
N TYR A 97 4.09 4.07 6.66
CA TYR A 97 3.84 4.44 5.27
C TYR A 97 3.49 3.21 4.44
N ILE A 98 2.33 3.23 3.78
CA ILE A 98 1.96 2.21 2.79
C ILE A 98 2.47 2.69 1.43
N ALA A 99 3.55 2.08 0.96
CA ALA A 99 4.21 2.47 -0.28
C ALA A 99 3.51 1.90 -1.52
N MET A 100 3.15 0.61 -1.46
CA MET A 100 2.56 -0.10 -2.58
C MET A 100 1.53 -1.12 -2.07
N LEU A 101 0.39 -1.19 -2.73
CA LEU A 101 -0.65 -2.19 -2.51
C LEU A 101 -1.17 -2.64 -3.86
N ALA A 102 -1.14 -3.94 -4.13
CA ALA A 102 -1.67 -4.50 -5.37
C ALA A 102 -2.35 -5.84 -5.10
N VAL A 103 -3.46 -6.09 -5.80
CA VAL A 103 -4.23 -7.34 -5.71
C VAL A 103 -4.66 -7.72 -7.12
N SER A 104 -4.35 -8.95 -7.49
CA SER A 104 -4.69 -9.55 -8.78
C SER A 104 -6.16 -9.30 -9.11
N SER A 105 -6.41 -8.81 -10.33
CA SER A 105 -7.74 -8.38 -10.77
C SER A 105 -8.79 -9.48 -10.67
N ALA A 106 -8.40 -10.73 -10.91
CA ALA A 106 -9.26 -11.92 -10.79
C ALA A 106 -9.76 -12.16 -9.35
N TYR A 107 -9.10 -11.56 -8.35
CA TYR A 107 -9.36 -11.78 -6.93
C TYR A 107 -9.93 -10.54 -6.22
N ARG A 108 -10.17 -9.44 -6.95
CA ARG A 108 -10.73 -8.21 -6.38
C ARG A 108 -12.19 -8.41 -5.93
N GLY A 109 -12.63 -7.59 -4.97
CA GLY A 109 -13.97 -7.68 -4.39
C GLY A 109 -14.10 -8.64 -3.20
N HIS A 110 -13.06 -9.42 -2.89
CA HIS A 110 -13.08 -10.43 -1.82
C HIS A 110 -12.38 -10.00 -0.51
N GLY A 111 -12.18 -8.70 -0.30
CA GLY A 111 -11.60 -8.18 0.95
C GLY A 111 -10.09 -8.40 1.15
N ILE A 112 -9.37 -8.92 0.15
CA ILE A 112 -7.92 -9.23 0.26
C ILE A 112 -7.09 -7.99 0.58
N ALA A 113 -7.32 -6.89 -0.15
CA ALA A 113 -6.63 -5.63 0.10
C ALA A 113 -6.90 -5.11 1.53
N THR A 114 -8.13 -5.25 2.01
CA THR A 114 -8.51 -4.90 3.39
C THR A 114 -7.75 -5.76 4.41
N ALA A 115 -7.62 -7.06 4.18
CA ALA A 115 -6.88 -7.97 5.05
C ALA A 115 -5.38 -7.63 5.09
N LEU A 116 -4.77 -7.35 3.93
CA LEU A 116 -3.36 -6.93 3.82
C LEU A 116 -3.11 -5.61 4.56
N VAL A 117 -3.95 -4.60 4.34
CA VAL A 117 -3.81 -3.30 5.00
C VAL A 117 -3.97 -3.43 6.52
N LYS A 118 -4.96 -4.20 7.01
CA LYS A 118 -5.12 -4.45 8.44
C LYS A 118 -3.88 -5.10 9.06
N LYS A 119 -3.33 -6.15 8.44
CA LYS A 119 -2.10 -6.80 8.91
C LYS A 119 -0.92 -5.83 9.01
N ALA A 120 -0.76 -4.97 8.01
CA ALA A 120 0.30 -3.96 8.03
C ALA A 120 0.06 -2.91 9.13
N ILE A 121 -1.17 -2.43 9.30
CA ILE A 121 -1.54 -1.49 10.38
C ILE A 121 -1.27 -2.11 11.75
N ASP A 122 -1.72 -3.34 11.99
CA ASP A 122 -1.51 -4.04 13.25
C ASP A 122 0.00 -4.21 13.53
N ALA A 123 0.79 -4.53 12.51
CA ALA A 123 2.24 -4.65 12.63
C ALA A 123 2.95 -3.32 12.92
N MET A 124 2.47 -2.21 12.35
CA MET A 124 2.96 -0.87 12.61
C MET A 124 2.54 -0.38 14.00
N ALA A 125 1.29 -0.59 14.40
CA ALA A 125 0.76 -0.26 15.72
C ALA A 125 1.50 -1.02 16.83
N GLY A 126 1.77 -2.32 16.64
CA GLY A 126 2.59 -3.14 17.55
C GLY A 126 4.04 -2.68 17.67
N ARG A 127 4.48 -1.75 16.81
CA ARG A 127 5.80 -1.09 16.84
C ARG A 127 5.69 0.40 17.19
N HIS A 128 4.60 0.79 17.85
CA HIS A 128 4.36 2.15 18.33
C HIS A 128 4.28 3.21 17.22
N ALA A 129 3.74 2.84 16.05
CA ALA A 129 3.35 3.83 15.06
C ALA A 129 2.27 4.75 15.63
N ASP A 130 2.46 6.06 15.45
CA ASP A 130 1.51 7.09 15.86
C ASP A 130 0.42 7.30 14.80
N GLU A 131 0.79 7.12 13.54
CA GLU A 131 -0.07 7.28 12.39
C GLU A 131 0.41 6.42 11.21
N VAL A 132 -0.48 6.17 10.26
CA VAL A 132 -0.17 5.53 8.98
C VAL A 132 -0.61 6.44 7.85
N VAL A 133 0.27 6.70 6.89
CA VAL A 133 -0.03 7.55 5.74
C VAL A 133 0.18 6.84 4.41
N LEU A 134 -0.47 7.34 3.37
CA LEU A 134 -0.26 6.92 1.98
C LEU A 134 -0.74 8.01 1.02
N GLU A 135 -0.31 7.93 -0.23
CA GLU A 135 -0.87 8.68 -1.33
C GLU A 135 -1.60 7.77 -2.31
N THR A 136 -2.72 8.25 -2.84
CA THR A 136 -3.46 7.57 -3.92
C THR A 136 -3.94 8.59 -4.94
N GLU A 137 -4.00 8.20 -6.21
CA GLU A 137 -4.57 9.05 -7.26
C GLU A 137 -6.00 9.46 -6.92
N GLU A 138 -6.34 10.73 -7.19
CA GLU A 138 -7.71 11.25 -7.02
C GLU A 138 -8.74 10.45 -7.84
N SER A 139 -8.34 9.91 -8.98
CA SER A 139 -9.17 9.08 -9.87
C SER A 139 -9.42 7.67 -9.31
N ASN A 140 -8.58 7.18 -8.38
CA ASN A 140 -8.62 5.81 -7.87
C ASN A 140 -9.70 5.64 -6.78
N THR A 141 -10.95 5.78 -7.21
CA THR A 141 -12.16 5.67 -6.38
C THR A 141 -12.21 4.34 -5.57
N PRO A 142 -11.83 3.17 -6.12
CA PRO A 142 -11.79 1.93 -5.36
C PRO A 142 -10.82 1.97 -4.16
N ALA A 143 -9.60 2.50 -4.35
CA ALA A 143 -8.63 2.63 -3.28
C ALA A 143 -9.08 3.64 -2.22
N MET A 144 -9.61 4.79 -2.65
CA MET A 144 -10.17 5.80 -1.73
C MET A 144 -11.23 5.20 -0.81
N ARG A 145 -12.23 4.49 -1.37
CA ARG A 145 -13.29 3.83 -0.59
C ARG A 145 -12.76 2.72 0.31
N LEU A 146 -11.67 2.05 -0.06
CA LEU A 146 -11.04 1.04 0.78
C LEU A 146 -10.41 1.69 2.01
N TYR A 147 -9.62 2.75 1.83
CA TYR A 147 -8.93 3.41 2.93
C TYR A 147 -9.90 4.19 3.83
N GLU A 148 -10.90 4.88 3.28
CA GLU A 148 -11.93 5.58 4.06
C GLU A 148 -12.71 4.61 4.97
N ARG A 149 -13.06 3.41 4.48
CA ARG A 149 -13.70 2.36 5.30
C ARG A 149 -12.80 1.81 6.40
N LEU A 150 -11.48 1.96 6.25
CA LEU A 150 -10.48 1.58 7.24
C LEU A 150 -10.16 2.72 8.23
N GLY A 151 -10.85 3.86 8.12
CA GLY A 151 -10.70 5.00 9.03
C GLY A 151 -9.66 6.03 8.57
N PHE A 152 -9.10 5.89 7.37
CA PHE A 152 -8.22 6.93 6.82
C PHE A 152 -9.01 8.17 6.43
N LEU A 153 -8.45 9.33 6.76
CA LEU A 153 -8.99 10.64 6.40
C LEU A 153 -8.10 11.30 5.36
N ARG A 154 -8.70 12.12 4.49
CA ARG A 154 -7.97 12.93 3.51
C ARG A 154 -7.31 14.10 4.24
N SER A 155 -5.98 14.13 4.27
CA SER A 155 -5.20 15.18 4.94
C SER A 155 -4.78 16.30 3.99
N LYS A 156 -4.30 15.96 2.79
CA LYS A 156 -3.75 16.94 1.85
C LYS A 156 -4.01 16.54 0.40
N LYS A 157 -4.29 17.51 -0.46
CA LYS A 157 -4.30 17.34 -1.92
C LYS A 157 -2.93 17.72 -2.48
N LEU A 158 -2.34 16.83 -3.27
CA LEU A 158 -1.04 17.01 -3.90
C LEU A 158 -1.24 17.19 -5.40
N HIS A 159 -1.04 18.40 -5.90
CA HIS A 159 -1.22 18.72 -7.30
C HIS A 159 -0.09 18.16 -8.16
N ARG A 160 -0.43 17.52 -9.29
CA ARG A 160 0.54 16.94 -10.26
C ARG A 160 1.59 16.03 -9.60
N TYR A 161 1.13 15.22 -8.65
CA TYR A 161 1.98 14.35 -7.83
C TYR A 161 2.56 13.17 -8.61
N TYR A 162 1.77 12.57 -9.50
CA TYR A 162 2.19 11.44 -10.34
C TYR A 162 2.84 11.92 -11.64
N LEU A 163 3.68 11.07 -12.25
CA LEU A 163 4.39 11.39 -13.50
C LEU A 163 3.46 11.70 -14.67
N ASN A 164 2.26 11.12 -14.66
CA ASN A 164 1.20 11.41 -15.63
C ASN A 164 0.52 12.78 -15.42
N GLY A 165 0.94 13.55 -14.41
CA GLY A 165 0.38 14.86 -14.06
C GLY A 165 -0.88 14.81 -13.20
N SER A 166 -1.35 13.63 -12.80
CA SER A 166 -2.53 13.46 -11.95
C SER A 166 -2.27 13.93 -10.53
N SER A 167 -3.31 14.45 -9.90
CA SER A 167 -3.28 14.82 -8.47
C SER A 167 -3.46 13.59 -7.58
N ALA A 168 -2.92 13.66 -6.38
CA ALA A 168 -3.08 12.64 -5.34
C ALA A 168 -3.78 13.22 -4.11
N TYR A 169 -4.44 12.37 -3.34
CA TYR A 169 -4.75 12.66 -1.94
C TYR A 169 -3.76 11.93 -1.05
N ARG A 170 -3.18 12.66 -0.09
CA ARG A 170 -2.55 12.06 1.09
C ARG A 170 -3.64 11.68 2.07
N LEU A 171 -3.68 10.41 2.45
CA LEU A 171 -4.56 9.88 3.46
C LEU A 171 -3.79 9.58 4.74
N VAL A 172 -4.41 9.77 5.89
CA VAL A 172 -3.83 9.51 7.21
C VAL A 172 -4.80 8.73 8.08
N LEU A 173 -4.29 7.73 8.80
CA LEU A 173 -4.95 7.04 9.90
C LEU A 173 -4.19 7.34 11.18
N SER A 174 -4.82 8.02 12.14
CA SER A 174 -4.24 8.19 13.48
C SER A 174 -4.37 6.90 14.27
N LEU A 175 -3.28 6.45 14.89
CA LEU A 175 -3.24 5.28 15.77
C LEU A 175 -3.13 5.66 17.25
N LYS A 176 -2.76 6.92 17.55
CA LYS A 176 -2.87 7.46 18.90
C LYS A 176 -4.35 7.61 19.28
N ALA A 177 -4.69 7.17 20.49
CA ALA A 177 -5.99 7.46 21.09
C ALA A 177 -6.21 8.98 21.05
N ASN A 178 -7.30 9.40 20.43
CA ASN A 178 -7.65 10.79 20.12
C ASN A 178 -7.28 11.75 21.26
N ASP A 179 -6.25 12.57 21.03
CA ASP A 179 -6.26 13.94 21.56
C ASP A 179 -6.93 14.79 20.47
N PRO A 180 -8.20 15.21 20.63
CA PRO A 180 -8.97 15.90 19.59
C PRO A 180 -8.34 17.23 19.13
N ASP A 181 -7.36 17.77 19.86
CA ASP A 181 -6.64 18.99 19.49
C ASP A 181 -5.52 18.78 18.46
N ALA A 182 -5.01 17.56 18.28
CA ALA A 182 -3.93 17.30 17.31
C ALA A 182 -4.39 17.41 15.84
N ALA A 183 -5.69 17.21 15.56
CA ALA A 183 -6.25 17.29 14.21
C ALA A 183 -6.28 18.73 13.65
N LEU A 184 -6.25 19.74 14.52
CA LEU A 184 -6.28 21.16 14.13
C LEU A 184 -4.91 21.69 13.71
N ASP A 185 -3.82 21.07 14.19
CA ASP A 185 -2.45 21.52 13.91
C ASP A 185 -2.02 21.23 12.45
N TYR A 186 -2.60 20.20 11.83
CA TYR A 186 -2.36 19.86 10.43
C TYR A 186 -2.89 20.91 9.43
N SER A 187 -3.81 21.79 9.85
CA SER A 187 -4.38 22.83 8.97
C SER A 187 -3.56 24.12 8.96
N LEU A 188 -2.68 24.35 9.94
CA LEU A 188 -2.07 25.65 10.18
C LEU A 188 -0.59 25.72 9.77
N GLY A 189 0.10 24.58 9.65
CA GLY A 189 1.56 24.54 9.42
C GLY A 189 2.07 24.81 8.01
N ASP A 190 1.21 24.89 6.98
CA ASP A 190 1.65 24.99 5.57
C ASP A 190 1.43 26.38 4.92
N HIS A 191 1.06 27.40 5.69
CA HIS A 191 0.77 28.74 5.15
C HIS A 191 1.91 29.78 5.27
N GLU A 192 3.09 29.43 5.77
CA GLU A 192 4.14 30.43 6.10
C GLU A 192 5.48 30.35 5.32
N GLU A 193 5.54 29.74 4.13
CA GLU A 193 6.71 29.91 3.24
C GLU A 193 6.31 30.24 1.79
N ALA A 194 5.74 31.42 1.58
CA ALA A 194 5.66 32.03 0.26
C ALA A 194 5.52 33.56 0.27
N VAL A 195 6.27 34.29 1.11
CA VAL A 195 6.50 35.72 0.88
C VAL A 195 7.91 36.11 1.31
N GLY A 196 8.74 36.46 0.33
CA GLY A 196 9.89 37.34 0.57
C GLY A 196 11.22 36.82 0.06
N VAL A 197 11.52 37.09 -1.22
CA VAL A 197 12.80 37.73 -1.57
C VAL A 197 12.52 38.74 -2.68
N SER A 198 12.67 40.00 -2.31
CA SER A 198 12.75 41.19 -3.15
C SER A 198 14.02 41.24 -3.99
#